data_AF-A0A3A8JIQ7-F1
#
_entry.id   AF-A0A3A8JIQ7-F1
#
_cell.length_a   1.000
_cell.length_b   1.000
_cell.length_c   1.000
_cell.angle_alpha   90.00
_cell.angle_beta   90.00
_cell.angle_gamma   90.00
#
_symmetry.space_group_name_H-M   'P 1'
#
loop_
_entity.id
_entity.type
_entity.pdbx_description
1 polymer ?
#
loop_
_entity_poly.entity_id
_entity_poly.type
_entity_poly.pdbx_seq_one_letter_code
_entity_poly.pdbx_strand_id
1 'polypeptide(L)'
;MASKVQSLQTQLSCFQPFEWAPPATVNVGLIASQVTSVVGLSDSIGGVGVKLELVNNQYPTQYVNVVEDRSAAGAGWQTSYIIQDWPGGVGNIVFNQAAGNSTAGQWGYTNLYAFSGSTINALDWNPLVSDHLHEAGTSFSPCYSTGYVFDDGQSNITGALVNTAAGSVVRWTNAYSFRARVNQSWPQWSAEQALYLKKNVASMGDLRIYLRKGSTVHGPIRPVNRFTIPEATCVQNNGSACNTVPYDYAVLVWNILGVDVGIAIPDLSDGVSLNMEETTYCSNANDLTCGNINFHAWKRLPSANILAGSVRTVARDYVIGTLPQLAALGYTIQ
;
A
#
# COMPACT_ATOMS: atom_id res chain seq x y z
N MET A 1 9.73 -3.17 -35.46
CA MET A 1 10.87 -3.33 -34.54
C MET A 1 10.58 -4.51 -33.63
N ALA A 2 11.41 -5.55 -33.66
CA ALA A 2 11.24 -6.71 -32.80
C ALA A 2 11.73 -6.36 -31.38
N SER A 3 10.86 -6.42 -30.39
CA SER A 3 11.26 -6.34 -28.99
C SER A 3 11.96 -7.65 -28.61
N LYS A 4 13.20 -7.55 -28.12
CA LYS A 4 13.85 -8.67 -27.44
C LYS A 4 13.12 -8.86 -26.11
N VAL A 5 12.22 -9.83 -26.05
CA VAL A 5 11.75 -10.37 -24.77
C VAL A 5 12.90 -11.21 -24.21
N GLN A 6 13.74 -10.59 -23.38
CA GLN A 6 14.65 -11.35 -22.52
C GLN A 6 13.76 -12.02 -21.47
N SER A 7 13.54 -13.34 -21.59
CA SER A 7 12.92 -14.11 -20.52
C SER A 7 13.91 -14.21 -19.35
N LEU A 8 13.89 -13.23 -18.45
CA LEU A 8 14.40 -13.45 -17.12
C LEU A 8 13.39 -14.35 -16.41
N GLN A 9 13.83 -15.55 -16.01
CA GLN A 9 13.07 -16.40 -15.08
C GLN A 9 12.74 -15.57 -13.84
N THR A 10 11.56 -15.73 -13.25
CA THR A 10 11.24 -15.21 -11.92
C THR A 10 12.35 -15.59 -10.93
N GLN A 11 13.15 -14.61 -10.47
CA GLN A 11 14.23 -14.82 -9.50
C GLN A 11 13.76 -14.38 -8.13
N LEU A 12 14.14 -15.10 -7.08
CA LEU A 12 13.88 -14.69 -5.71
C LEU A 12 15.06 -13.88 -5.18
N SER A 13 14.81 -12.61 -4.84
CA SER A 13 15.73 -11.79 -4.06
C SER A 13 15.58 -12.15 -2.58
N CYS A 14 16.69 -12.45 -1.91
CA CYS A 14 16.72 -12.86 -0.51
C CYS A 14 17.66 -12.01 0.33
N PHE A 15 17.37 -11.95 1.63
CA PHE A 15 18.21 -11.39 2.68
C PHE A 15 18.72 -9.98 2.39
N GLN A 16 17.91 -9.18 1.69
CA GLN A 16 18.26 -7.78 1.49
C GLN A 16 18.15 -7.07 2.85
N PRO A 17 19.08 -6.17 3.20
CA PRO A 17 19.05 -5.49 4.50
C PRO A 17 17.70 -4.82 4.76
N PHE A 18 17.21 -4.83 5.98
CA PHE A 18 15.90 -4.25 6.32
C PHE A 18 15.78 -2.78 5.89
N GLU A 19 16.84 -2.01 6.07
CA GLU A 19 16.93 -0.60 5.69
C GLU A 19 17.21 -0.35 4.19
N TRP A 20 17.38 -1.40 3.38
CA TRP A 20 17.57 -1.25 1.94
C TRP A 20 16.32 -0.66 1.28
N ALA A 21 16.55 0.40 0.50
CA ALA A 21 15.54 1.06 -0.33
C ALA A 21 15.81 0.74 -1.81
N PRO A 22 15.13 -0.26 -2.39
CA PRO A 22 15.29 -0.53 -3.81
C PRO A 22 14.78 0.65 -4.65
N PRO A 23 15.46 0.98 -5.76
CA PRO A 23 14.99 2.04 -6.64
C PRO A 23 13.69 1.62 -7.35
N ALA A 24 12.86 2.61 -7.71
CA ALA A 24 11.79 2.42 -8.68
C ALA A 24 12.41 2.22 -10.06
N THR A 25 12.29 1.02 -10.63
CA THR A 25 12.83 0.70 -11.95
C THR A 25 11.84 1.03 -13.07
N VAL A 26 10.55 1.10 -12.76
CA VAL A 26 9.50 1.61 -13.64
C VAL A 26 8.76 2.75 -12.95
N ASN A 27 8.47 3.81 -13.72
CA ASN A 27 7.79 5.00 -13.24
C ASN A 27 6.78 5.46 -14.29
N VAL A 28 5.58 5.84 -13.86
CA VAL A 28 4.56 6.46 -14.71
C VAL A 28 3.98 7.66 -13.99
N GLY A 29 3.54 8.67 -14.75
CA GLY A 29 3.19 9.95 -14.16
C GLY A 29 2.07 10.66 -14.91
N LEU A 30 1.26 11.38 -14.16
CA LEU A 30 0.15 12.16 -14.68
C LEU A 30 0.20 13.57 -14.14
N ILE A 31 0.02 14.54 -15.05
CA ILE A 31 -0.01 15.97 -14.75
C ILE A 31 -1.47 16.41 -14.78
N ALA A 32 -2.04 16.64 -13.60
CA ALA A 32 -3.35 17.30 -13.47
C ALA A 32 -3.18 18.82 -13.45
N SER A 33 -4.27 19.58 -13.27
CA SER A 33 -4.21 21.03 -13.46
C SER A 33 -3.33 21.77 -12.45
N GLN A 34 -3.25 21.29 -11.20
CA GLN A 34 -2.45 21.91 -10.13
C GLN A 34 -1.44 20.97 -9.47
N VAL A 35 -1.63 19.66 -9.62
CA VAL A 35 -0.83 18.63 -8.99
C VAL A 35 -0.34 17.65 -10.05
N THR A 36 0.91 17.23 -9.95
CA THR A 36 1.44 16.07 -10.68
C THR A 36 1.64 14.93 -9.68
N SER A 37 1.33 13.72 -10.10
CA SER A 37 1.63 12.52 -9.33
C SER A 37 2.39 11.51 -10.17
N VAL A 38 3.39 10.87 -9.57
CA VAL A 38 4.21 9.82 -10.18
C VAL A 38 4.17 8.60 -9.28
N VAL A 39 3.95 7.43 -9.88
CA VAL A 39 3.99 6.14 -9.19
C VAL A 39 5.13 5.31 -9.75
N GLY A 40 5.77 4.51 -8.91
CA GLY A 40 6.86 3.65 -9.35
C GLY A 40 6.96 2.36 -8.57
N LEU A 41 7.27 1.28 -9.29
CA LEU A 41 7.47 -0.06 -8.76
C LEU A 41 8.94 -0.46 -8.89
N SER A 42 9.41 -1.31 -8.00
CA SER A 42 10.71 -1.98 -8.14
C SER A 42 10.54 -3.37 -8.75
N ASP A 43 11.30 -3.66 -9.81
CA ASP A 43 11.36 -5.00 -10.40
C ASP A 43 12.10 -6.03 -9.56
N SER A 44 12.95 -5.61 -8.62
CA SER A 44 13.78 -6.52 -7.81
C SER A 44 13.02 -7.19 -6.66
N ILE A 45 11.86 -6.65 -6.28
CA ILE A 45 11.01 -7.10 -5.17
C ILE A 45 9.51 -7.12 -5.53
N GLY A 46 9.20 -7.37 -6.79
CA GLY A 46 7.98 -8.12 -7.11
C GLY A 46 6.66 -7.38 -7.13
N GLY A 47 6.66 -6.06 -7.23
CA GLY A 47 5.41 -5.29 -7.33
C GLY A 47 5.14 -4.36 -6.17
N VAL A 48 6.08 -4.20 -5.24
CA VAL A 48 6.01 -3.13 -4.24
C VAL A 48 6.14 -1.77 -4.91
N GLY A 49 5.18 -0.89 -4.64
CA GLY A 49 5.30 0.52 -4.96
C GLY A 49 6.28 1.20 -4.00
N VAL A 50 7.46 1.53 -4.52
CA VAL A 50 8.51 2.24 -3.76
C VAL A 50 8.43 3.75 -3.98
N LYS A 51 7.47 4.19 -4.80
CA LYS A 51 7.28 5.59 -5.13
C LYS A 51 5.81 5.94 -5.28
N LEU A 52 5.41 6.97 -4.56
CA LEU A 52 4.23 7.78 -4.80
C LEU A 52 4.64 9.23 -4.56
N GLU A 53 5.01 9.92 -5.63
CA GLU A 53 5.47 11.30 -5.58
C GLU A 53 4.30 12.26 -5.81
N LEU A 54 4.29 13.35 -5.04
CA LEU A 54 3.40 14.49 -5.17
C LEU A 54 4.21 15.72 -5.58
N VAL A 55 3.67 16.51 -6.49
CA VAL A 55 4.29 17.74 -6.99
C VAL A 55 3.24 18.85 -7.02
N ASN A 56 3.56 20.00 -6.44
CA ASN A 56 2.85 21.24 -6.73
C ASN A 56 3.33 21.76 -8.09
N ASN A 57 2.43 21.90 -9.07
CA ASN A 57 2.81 22.28 -10.43
C ASN A 57 3.38 23.71 -10.56
N GLN A 58 3.29 24.54 -9.52
CA GLN A 58 4.02 25.81 -9.45
C GLN A 58 5.53 25.61 -9.26
N TYR A 59 5.95 24.44 -8.76
CA TYR A 59 7.34 24.03 -8.53
C TYR A 59 7.61 22.65 -9.17
N PRO A 60 7.55 22.54 -10.51
CA PRO A 60 7.45 21.25 -11.21
C PRO A 60 8.69 20.35 -11.11
N THR A 61 9.78 20.83 -10.53
CA THR A 61 11.02 20.05 -10.30
C THR A 61 11.13 19.49 -8.88
N GLN A 62 10.18 19.82 -7.99
CA GLN A 62 10.21 19.46 -6.58
C GLN A 62 9.26 18.29 -6.31
N TYR A 63 9.80 17.07 -6.36
CA TYR A 63 9.06 15.83 -6.14
C TYR A 63 9.15 15.41 -4.68
N VAL A 64 8.00 15.14 -4.07
CA VAL A 64 7.92 14.65 -2.69
C VAL A 64 7.40 13.22 -2.69
N ASN A 65 8.28 12.23 -2.50
CA ASN A 65 7.86 10.84 -2.33
C ASN A 65 7.26 10.65 -0.93
N VAL A 66 5.97 10.37 -0.84
CA VAL A 66 5.28 10.20 0.45
C VAL A 66 5.34 8.79 1.00
N VAL A 67 5.65 7.81 0.15
CA VAL A 67 5.70 6.38 0.52
C VAL A 67 7.07 6.02 1.07
N GLU A 68 7.10 5.18 2.12
CA GLU A 68 8.32 4.63 2.72
C GLU A 68 8.97 3.63 1.77
N ASP A 69 10.13 4.00 1.23
CA ASP A 69 10.86 3.22 0.24
C ASP A 69 11.92 2.31 0.86
N ARG A 70 12.27 2.50 2.14
CA ARG A 70 13.10 1.57 2.93
C ARG A 70 12.24 0.41 3.42
N SER A 71 12.87 -0.75 3.61
CA SER A 71 12.15 -2.00 3.86
C SER A 71 10.99 -2.19 2.89
N ALA A 72 11.15 -1.83 1.62
CA ALA A 72 10.06 -1.88 0.65
C ALA A 72 9.36 -3.26 0.60
N ALA A 73 10.05 -4.37 0.89
CA ALA A 73 9.36 -5.66 1.01
C ALA A 73 8.42 -5.73 2.24
N GLY A 74 8.68 -5.03 3.34
CA GLY A 74 7.80 -4.90 4.51
C GLY A 74 7.06 -3.56 4.64
N ALA A 75 7.24 -2.64 3.69
CA ALA A 75 6.71 -1.28 3.65
C ALA A 75 6.41 -0.87 2.20
N GLY A 76 6.28 0.41 1.87
CA GLY A 76 5.92 0.86 0.53
C GLY A 76 4.41 0.96 0.28
N TRP A 77 4.01 0.82 -0.98
CA TRP A 77 2.61 0.66 -1.38
C TRP A 77 2.39 -0.80 -1.75
N GLN A 78 1.66 -1.52 -0.90
CA GLN A 78 1.59 -2.97 -0.94
C GLN A 78 0.17 -3.49 -0.99
N THR A 79 0.04 -4.70 -1.53
CA THR A 79 -1.12 -5.54 -1.33
C THR A 79 -0.70 -6.80 -0.58
N SER A 80 -1.45 -7.11 0.48
CA SER A 80 -1.37 -8.37 1.20
C SER A 80 -2.74 -9.05 1.21
N TYR A 81 -2.79 -10.31 1.64
CA TYR A 81 -4.06 -10.93 1.98
C TYR A 81 -3.92 -11.84 3.19
N ILE A 82 -5.03 -11.99 3.90
CA ILE A 82 -5.14 -12.83 5.09
C ILE A 82 -6.26 -13.84 4.84
N ILE A 83 -5.94 -15.12 5.03
CA ILE A 83 -6.92 -16.18 5.11
C ILE A 83 -7.02 -16.66 6.54
N GLN A 84 -8.23 -16.98 6.97
CA GLN A 84 -8.45 -17.65 8.24
C GLN A 84 -8.55 -19.16 7.98
N ASP A 85 -7.78 -19.96 8.69
CA ASP A 85 -7.95 -21.42 8.67
C ASP A 85 -9.21 -21.84 9.45
N TRP A 86 -9.70 -23.06 9.22
CA TRP A 86 -10.87 -23.59 9.91
C TRP A 86 -10.65 -23.69 11.42
N PRO A 87 -11.71 -23.66 12.24
CA PRO A 87 -11.59 -23.81 13.69
C PRO A 87 -10.78 -25.05 14.09
N GLY A 88 -9.76 -24.85 14.93
CA GLY A 88 -8.79 -25.91 15.31
C GLY A 88 -7.56 -26.02 14.41
N GLY A 89 -7.49 -25.23 13.34
CA GLY A 89 -6.34 -25.11 12.45
C GLY A 89 -5.27 -24.15 12.96
N VAL A 90 -4.46 -23.62 12.04
CA VAL A 90 -3.27 -22.79 12.37
C VAL A 90 -3.59 -21.31 12.65
N GLY A 91 -4.85 -20.89 12.51
CA GLY A 91 -5.28 -19.50 12.71
C GLY A 91 -5.25 -18.67 11.43
N ASN A 92 -4.92 -17.38 11.56
CA ASN A 92 -4.81 -16.45 10.46
C ASN A 92 -3.43 -16.55 9.80
N ILE A 93 -3.42 -16.77 8.49
CA ILE A 93 -2.22 -16.87 7.67
C ILE A 93 -2.13 -15.62 6.81
N VAL A 94 -1.04 -14.87 6.94
CA VAL A 94 -0.80 -13.63 6.20
C VAL A 94 0.11 -13.91 5.01
N PHE A 95 -0.26 -13.42 3.84
CA PHE A 95 0.49 -13.56 2.58
C PHE A 95 0.82 -12.19 2.02
N ASN A 96 2.05 -12.01 1.57
CA ASN A 96 2.50 -10.77 0.97
C ASN A 96 3.11 -11.01 -0.42
N GLN A 97 3.08 -9.97 -1.26
CA GLN A 97 3.78 -9.95 -2.55
C GLN A 97 5.32 -9.98 -2.40
N ALA A 98 5.80 -9.45 -1.29
CA ALA A 98 7.18 -9.40 -0.80
C ALA A 98 7.09 -9.22 0.72
N ALA A 99 8.10 -9.63 1.50
CA ALA A 99 8.07 -9.39 2.94
C ALA A 99 9.44 -9.01 3.50
N GLY A 100 9.45 -8.17 4.53
CA GLY A 100 10.66 -7.76 5.24
C GLY A 100 10.55 -7.76 6.76
N ASN A 101 9.36 -7.94 7.32
CA ASN A 101 9.09 -7.70 8.75
C ASN A 101 9.19 -8.96 9.63
N SER A 102 9.24 -10.15 9.01
CA SER A 102 9.14 -11.44 9.70
C SER A 102 10.45 -12.24 9.76
N THR A 103 11.46 -11.86 8.98
CA THR A 103 12.76 -12.56 8.92
C THR A 103 13.93 -11.59 9.01
N ALA A 104 15.17 -12.11 9.12
CA ALA A 104 16.39 -11.32 9.27
C ALA A 104 16.73 -10.40 8.06
N GLY A 105 15.82 -10.24 7.10
CA GLY A 105 15.95 -9.36 5.95
C GLY A 105 14.71 -9.37 5.06
N GLN A 106 14.77 -8.58 3.99
CA GLN A 106 13.74 -8.48 2.97
C GLN A 106 13.89 -9.57 1.91
N TRP A 107 12.76 -10.02 1.38
CA TRP A 107 12.67 -10.89 0.22
C TRP A 107 11.54 -10.49 -0.71
N GLY A 108 11.70 -10.79 -2.00
CA GLY A 108 10.69 -10.55 -3.03
C GLY A 108 11.08 -11.20 -4.35
N TYR A 109 10.10 -11.59 -5.15
CA TYR A 109 10.37 -12.14 -6.49
C TYR A 109 10.63 -11.02 -7.48
N THR A 110 11.45 -11.23 -8.50
CA THR A 110 11.58 -10.27 -9.58
C THR A 110 10.31 -10.24 -10.43
N ASN A 111 10.04 -9.11 -11.10
CA ASN A 111 8.90 -9.02 -12.03
C ASN A 111 9.25 -8.18 -13.26
N LEU A 112 8.79 -8.61 -14.43
CA LEU A 112 8.84 -7.82 -15.65
C LEU A 112 7.58 -6.95 -15.77
N TYR A 113 7.76 -5.71 -16.23
CA TYR A 113 6.64 -4.78 -16.41
C TYR A 113 6.50 -4.36 -17.86
N ALA A 114 5.26 -4.38 -18.36
CA ALA A 114 4.87 -3.51 -19.47
C ALA A 114 4.33 -2.21 -18.91
N PHE A 115 4.80 -1.08 -19.43
CA PHE A 115 4.34 0.22 -18.97
C PHE A 115 4.13 1.20 -20.13
N SER A 116 3.20 2.12 -19.93
CA SER A 116 2.92 3.27 -20.79
C SER A 116 2.69 4.48 -19.89
N GLY A 117 2.66 5.71 -20.42
CA GLY A 117 2.73 6.94 -19.62
C GLY A 117 1.82 7.05 -18.38
N SER A 118 0.74 6.26 -18.30
CA SER A 118 -0.16 6.17 -17.14
C SER A 118 -0.49 4.73 -16.70
N THR A 119 0.29 3.70 -17.08
CA THR A 119 -0.01 2.30 -16.70
C THR A 119 1.26 1.52 -16.45
N ILE A 120 1.30 0.74 -15.38
CA ILE A 120 2.33 -0.27 -15.09
C ILE A 120 1.61 -1.61 -14.89
N ASN A 121 1.94 -2.61 -15.71
CA ASN A 121 1.36 -3.94 -15.61
C ASN A 121 2.46 -4.98 -15.47
N ALA A 122 2.44 -5.74 -14.37
CA ALA A 122 3.29 -6.92 -14.23
C ALA A 122 2.95 -7.94 -15.32
N LEU A 123 3.98 -8.50 -15.92
CA LEU A 123 3.87 -9.54 -16.94
C LEU A 123 3.95 -10.93 -16.32
N ASP A 124 4.64 -11.05 -15.20
CA ASP A 124 4.84 -12.32 -14.50
C ASP A 124 3.79 -12.53 -13.42
N TRP A 125 3.53 -13.80 -13.14
CA TRP A 125 2.76 -14.27 -12.01
C TRP A 125 3.74 -14.84 -10.98
N ASN A 126 3.87 -14.17 -9.84
CA ASN A 126 4.83 -14.54 -8.81
C ASN A 126 4.15 -15.33 -7.69
N PRO A 127 4.78 -16.36 -7.10
CA PRO A 127 4.20 -17.07 -5.96
C PRO A 127 3.94 -16.11 -4.79
N LEU A 128 2.76 -16.18 -4.19
CA LEU A 128 2.47 -15.50 -2.93
C LEU A 128 2.73 -16.45 -1.78
N VAL A 129 3.76 -16.13 -1.00
CA VAL A 129 4.23 -16.96 0.10
C VAL A 129 3.71 -16.39 1.40
N SER A 130 3.23 -17.25 2.29
CA SER A 130 2.84 -16.82 3.63
C SER A 130 4.05 -16.21 4.32
N ASP A 131 3.86 -15.05 4.94
CA ASP A 131 4.88 -14.33 5.68
C ASP A 131 4.91 -14.73 7.15
N HIS A 132 3.73 -14.84 7.77
CA HIS A 132 3.62 -15.25 9.17
C HIS A 132 2.22 -15.80 9.51
N LEU A 133 2.13 -16.47 10.66
CA LEU A 133 0.89 -16.78 11.37
C LEU A 133 0.63 -15.69 12.42
N HIS A 134 -0.51 -15.02 12.33
CA HIS A 134 -0.78 -13.85 13.17
C HIS A 134 -0.83 -14.18 14.66
N GLU A 135 -1.48 -15.29 15.04
CA GLU A 135 -1.66 -15.68 16.45
C GLU A 135 -0.45 -16.43 17.02
N ALA A 136 0.25 -17.21 16.19
CA ALA A 136 1.34 -18.07 16.65
C ALA A 136 2.71 -17.37 16.62
N GLY A 137 2.80 -16.16 16.05
CA GLY A 137 4.06 -15.42 15.88
C GLY A 137 5.11 -16.16 15.03
N THR A 138 4.68 -17.20 14.30
CA THR A 138 5.56 -18.01 13.46
C THR A 138 5.80 -17.29 12.16
N SER A 139 7.06 -17.06 11.81
CA SER A 139 7.47 -16.36 10.60
C SER A 139 7.99 -17.34 9.54
N PHE A 140 7.76 -17.01 8.28
CA PHE A 140 8.07 -17.83 7.12
C PHE A 140 8.82 -17.02 6.06
N SER A 141 9.58 -17.71 5.20
CA SER A 141 10.17 -17.08 4.04
C SER A 141 10.54 -18.13 2.98
N PRO A 142 10.30 -17.82 1.68
CA PRO A 142 10.77 -18.68 0.60
C PRO A 142 12.29 -18.80 0.55
N CYS A 143 13.04 -17.85 1.15
CA CYS A 143 14.49 -17.91 1.26
C CYS A 143 14.99 -19.06 2.14
N TYR A 144 14.14 -19.56 3.04
CA TYR A 144 14.38 -20.75 3.84
C TYR A 144 13.55 -21.95 3.37
N SER A 145 12.89 -21.84 2.21
CA SER A 145 11.95 -22.86 1.70
C SER A 145 10.83 -23.19 2.70
N THR A 146 10.33 -22.18 3.42
CA THR A 146 9.21 -22.30 4.35
C THR A 146 8.01 -21.48 3.90
N GLY A 147 6.86 -21.74 4.52
CA GLY A 147 5.61 -21.03 4.26
C GLY A 147 4.68 -21.76 3.30
N TYR A 148 3.42 -21.34 3.33
CA TYR A 148 2.37 -21.82 2.45
C TYR A 148 2.36 -21.03 1.14
N VAL A 149 1.89 -21.65 0.06
CA VAL A 149 1.70 -21.00 -1.25
C VAL A 149 0.39 -21.51 -1.85
N PHE A 150 -0.64 -20.66 -1.87
CA PHE A 150 -1.95 -21.01 -2.42
C PHE A 150 -2.28 -20.27 -3.71
N ASP A 151 -1.67 -19.10 -3.92
CA ASP A 151 -1.96 -18.21 -5.04
C ASP A 151 -0.68 -17.68 -5.69
N ASP A 152 -0.78 -17.31 -6.95
CA ASP A 152 0.16 -16.39 -7.60
C ASP A 152 -0.39 -14.97 -7.61
N GLY A 153 0.49 -13.98 -7.56
CA GLY A 153 0.18 -12.56 -7.58
C GLY A 153 0.66 -11.86 -8.84
N GLN A 154 -0.09 -10.84 -9.27
CA GLN A 154 0.28 -9.95 -10.37
C GLN A 154 -0.22 -8.54 -10.09
N SER A 155 0.67 -7.54 -10.12
CA SER A 155 0.32 -6.13 -9.89
C SER A 155 -0.04 -5.39 -11.17
N ASN A 156 -1.00 -4.47 -11.07
CA ASN A 156 -1.40 -3.59 -12.16
C ASN A 156 -1.80 -2.22 -11.61
N ILE A 157 -1.09 -1.17 -12.00
CA ILE A 157 -1.42 0.21 -11.64
C ILE A 157 -1.82 0.95 -12.91
N THR A 158 -3.02 1.54 -12.89
CA THR A 158 -3.53 2.37 -13.99
C THR A 158 -3.83 3.78 -13.51
N GLY A 159 -3.60 4.77 -14.36
CA GLY A 159 -3.78 6.18 -14.07
C GLY A 159 -4.72 6.83 -15.07
N ALA A 160 -5.58 7.72 -14.56
CA ALA A 160 -6.42 8.58 -15.38
C ALA A 160 -6.47 10.00 -14.80
N LEU A 161 -6.74 10.99 -15.66
CA LEU A 161 -7.13 12.32 -15.23
C LEU A 161 -8.66 12.38 -15.11
N VAL A 162 -9.15 12.94 -14.01
CA VAL A 162 -10.59 13.15 -13.78
C VAL A 162 -10.85 14.65 -13.69
N ASN A 163 -11.74 15.15 -14.55
CA ASN A 163 -12.12 16.56 -14.57
C ASN A 163 -13.14 16.87 -13.47
N THR A 164 -13.02 18.04 -12.87
CA THR A 164 -13.88 18.56 -11.80
C THR A 164 -14.19 20.03 -12.06
N ALA A 165 -15.11 20.62 -11.30
CA ALA A 165 -15.38 22.06 -11.38
C ALA A 165 -14.19 22.94 -10.94
N ALA A 166 -13.20 22.38 -10.23
CA ALA A 166 -12.02 23.08 -9.73
C ALA A 166 -10.72 22.72 -10.49
N GLY A 167 -10.84 22.09 -11.68
CA GLY A 167 -9.72 21.68 -12.52
C GLY A 167 -9.71 20.18 -12.77
N SER A 168 -8.56 19.52 -12.66
CA SER A 168 -8.46 18.07 -12.76
C SER A 168 -7.69 17.47 -11.60
N VAL A 169 -7.96 16.20 -11.30
CA VAL A 169 -7.22 15.37 -10.34
C VAL A 169 -6.58 14.20 -11.07
N VAL A 170 -5.55 13.61 -10.45
CA VAL A 170 -5.01 12.31 -10.86
C VAL A 170 -5.75 11.22 -10.11
N ARG A 171 -6.20 10.15 -10.79
CA ARG A 171 -6.69 8.93 -10.15
C ARG A 171 -5.77 7.79 -10.50
N TRP A 172 -5.14 7.19 -9.50
CA TRP A 172 -4.44 5.92 -9.62
C TRP A 172 -5.31 4.79 -9.09
N THR A 173 -5.51 3.75 -9.89
CA THR A 173 -6.11 2.50 -9.46
C THR A 173 -4.99 1.49 -9.27
N ASN A 174 -4.72 1.07 -8.02
CA ASN A 174 -3.82 -0.03 -7.74
C ASN A 174 -4.63 -1.32 -7.64
N ALA A 175 -4.44 -2.19 -8.62
CA ALA A 175 -5.05 -3.49 -8.70
C ALA A 175 -4.00 -4.58 -8.45
N TYR A 176 -4.41 -5.63 -7.75
CA TYR A 176 -3.62 -6.83 -7.54
C TYR A 176 -4.47 -8.05 -7.83
N SER A 177 -3.97 -8.93 -8.67
CA SER A 177 -4.66 -10.14 -9.08
C SER A 177 -4.05 -11.37 -8.40
N PHE A 178 -4.93 -12.28 -7.97
CA PHE A 178 -4.62 -13.54 -7.30
C PHE A 178 -5.09 -14.70 -8.16
N ARG A 179 -4.15 -15.51 -8.68
CA ARG A 179 -4.46 -16.72 -9.43
C ARG A 179 -4.30 -17.95 -8.54
N ALA A 180 -5.40 -18.66 -8.31
CA ALA A 180 -5.40 -19.84 -7.47
C ALA A 180 -4.53 -20.96 -8.06
N ARG A 181 -3.60 -21.51 -7.28
CA ARG A 181 -2.80 -22.68 -7.67
C ARG A 181 -3.53 -24.00 -7.43
N VAL A 182 -4.42 -24.01 -6.45
CA VAL A 182 -5.19 -25.17 -6.00
C VAL A 182 -6.64 -24.76 -5.77
N ASN A 183 -7.53 -25.75 -5.65
CA ASN A 183 -8.88 -25.50 -5.17
C ASN A 183 -8.82 -25.09 -3.69
N GLN A 184 -9.53 -24.03 -3.32
CA GLN A 184 -9.48 -23.47 -1.97
C GLN A 184 -10.88 -23.16 -1.45
N SER A 185 -11.05 -23.28 -0.14
CA SER A 185 -12.22 -22.81 0.56
C SER A 185 -11.82 -22.44 1.99
N TRP A 186 -12.06 -21.19 2.34
CA TRP A 186 -11.67 -20.58 3.61
C TRP A 186 -12.90 -20.01 4.33
N PRO A 187 -12.97 -20.12 5.67
CA PRO A 187 -13.95 -19.40 6.48
C PRO A 187 -13.99 -17.90 6.18
N GLN A 188 -12.80 -17.30 6.04
CA GLN A 188 -12.65 -15.89 5.76
C GLN A 188 -11.43 -15.67 4.87
N TRP A 189 -11.55 -14.70 3.97
CA TRP A 189 -10.46 -14.18 3.17
C TRP A 189 -10.62 -12.67 3.00
N SER A 190 -9.57 -11.93 3.32
CA SER A 190 -9.52 -10.49 3.21
C SER A 190 -8.26 -10.09 2.46
N ALA A 191 -8.37 -9.13 1.54
CA ALA A 191 -7.22 -8.43 1.00
C ALA A 191 -7.01 -7.12 1.75
N GLU A 192 -5.76 -6.69 1.78
CA GLU A 192 -5.32 -5.43 2.33
C GLU A 192 -4.66 -4.61 1.22
N GLN A 193 -4.96 -3.33 1.16
CA GLN A 193 -4.12 -2.38 0.44
C GLN A 193 -3.54 -1.37 1.41
N ALA A 194 -2.22 -1.42 1.57
CA ALA A 194 -1.50 -0.65 2.56
C ALA A 194 -0.63 0.43 1.90
N LEU A 195 -0.71 1.65 2.45
CA LEU A 195 0.24 2.73 2.19
C LEU A 195 1.09 2.93 3.45
N TYR A 196 2.36 2.56 3.35
CA TYR A 196 3.36 2.90 4.35
C TYR A 196 3.98 4.24 3.96
N LEU A 197 3.90 5.21 4.87
CA LEU A 197 4.25 6.60 4.63
C LEU A 197 5.51 6.96 5.41
N LYS A 198 6.36 7.78 4.78
CA LYS A 198 7.58 8.29 5.40
C LYS A 198 7.23 9.26 6.53
N LYS A 199 7.65 8.94 7.76
CA LYS A 199 7.36 9.75 8.95
C LYS A 199 8.05 11.13 8.89
N ASN A 200 9.26 11.22 8.35
CA ASN A 200 9.93 12.52 8.12
C ASN A 200 9.20 13.40 7.10
N VAL A 201 8.72 12.83 5.99
CA VAL A 201 7.92 13.56 4.98
C VAL A 201 6.57 13.97 5.55
N ALA A 202 5.93 13.08 6.33
CA ALA A 202 4.72 13.40 7.06
C ALA A 202 4.92 14.57 8.03
N SER A 203 6.06 14.64 8.72
CA SER A 203 6.39 15.78 9.58
C SER A 203 6.65 17.06 8.80
N MET A 204 7.43 17.00 7.71
CA MET A 204 7.76 18.17 6.91
C MET A 204 6.53 18.79 6.23
N GLY A 205 5.59 17.94 5.79
CA GLY A 205 4.36 18.37 5.13
C GLY A 205 3.14 18.51 6.05
N ASP A 206 3.27 18.44 7.38
CA ASP A 206 2.12 18.38 8.32
C ASP A 206 1.01 17.43 7.84
N LEU A 207 1.34 16.13 7.74
CA LEU A 207 0.36 15.11 7.37
C LEU A 207 -0.84 15.16 8.30
N ARG A 208 -2.01 15.41 7.71
CA ARG A 208 -3.32 15.40 8.36
C ARG A 208 -4.20 14.35 7.70
N ILE A 209 -4.72 13.43 8.49
CA ILE A 209 -5.66 12.39 8.01
C ILE A 209 -7.06 12.72 8.50
N TYR A 210 -8.01 12.64 7.58
CA TYR A 210 -9.44 12.80 7.83
C TYR A 210 -10.18 11.53 7.43
N LEU A 211 -11.07 11.04 8.29
CA LEU A 211 -11.90 9.85 8.07
C LEU A 211 -13.37 10.26 8.06
N ARG A 212 -14.11 9.96 6.99
CA ARG A 212 -15.53 10.33 6.83
C ARG A 212 -16.46 9.13 7.05
N LYS A 213 -17.48 9.31 7.88
CA LYS A 213 -18.57 8.33 8.12
C LYS A 213 -19.92 9.05 8.12
N GLY A 214 -20.68 8.90 7.04
CA GLY A 214 -21.93 9.61 6.84
C GLY A 214 -21.72 11.13 6.89
N SER A 215 -22.31 11.78 7.88
CA SER A 215 -22.13 13.22 8.13
C SER A 215 -20.95 13.56 9.04
N THR A 216 -20.31 12.58 9.67
CA THR A 216 -19.24 12.78 10.65
C THR A 216 -17.87 12.73 9.98
N VAL A 217 -16.99 13.68 10.35
CA VAL A 217 -15.56 13.67 10.01
C VAL A 217 -14.76 13.53 11.29
N HIS A 218 -13.83 12.56 11.33
CA HIS A 218 -12.78 12.53 12.34
C HIS A 218 -11.48 13.06 11.73
N GLY A 219 -10.91 14.08 12.36
CA GLY A 219 -9.65 14.67 11.95
C GLY A 219 -9.56 16.15 12.35
N PRO A 220 -8.40 16.79 12.14
CA PRO A 220 -7.18 16.20 11.59
C PRO A 220 -6.49 15.26 12.59
N ILE A 221 -6.26 14.01 12.18
CA ILE A 221 -5.36 13.09 12.87
C ILE A 221 -3.95 13.41 12.38
N ARG A 222 -2.99 13.59 13.29
CA ARG A 222 -1.59 13.87 12.97
C ARG A 222 -0.71 12.69 13.37
N PRO A 223 -0.57 11.68 12.50
CA PRO A 223 0.07 10.41 12.86
C PRO A 223 1.61 10.48 12.94
N VAL A 224 2.21 11.67 12.91
CA VAL A 224 3.66 11.85 13.20
C VAL A 224 3.94 11.60 14.68
N ASN A 225 2.99 11.95 15.55
CA ASN A 225 3.00 11.68 16.97
C ASN A 225 1.99 10.59 17.31
N ARG A 226 2.04 10.07 18.54
CA ARG A 226 1.00 9.17 19.03
C ARG A 226 -0.38 9.81 18.91
N PHE A 227 -1.36 9.03 18.49
CA PHE A 227 -2.72 9.49 18.20
C PHE A 227 -3.75 8.46 18.64
N THR A 228 -4.99 8.92 18.80
CA THR A 228 -6.16 8.07 18.93
C THR A 228 -7.19 8.49 17.89
N ILE A 229 -8.09 7.58 17.54
CA ILE A 229 -9.20 7.85 16.63
C ILE A 229 -10.49 7.57 17.40
N PRO A 230 -11.47 8.50 17.37
CA PRO A 230 -12.78 8.22 17.95
C PRO A 230 -13.38 6.93 17.36
N GLU A 231 -14.03 6.12 18.20
CA GLU A 231 -14.67 4.84 17.81
C GLU A 231 -13.71 3.72 17.36
N ALA A 232 -12.40 3.94 17.38
CA ALA A 232 -11.41 2.92 17.07
C ALA A 232 -10.92 2.19 18.32
N THR A 233 -10.51 0.93 18.15
CA THR A 233 -9.72 0.22 19.17
C THR A 233 -8.26 0.59 18.96
N CYS A 234 -7.70 1.37 19.88
CA CYS A 234 -6.32 1.86 19.79
C CYS A 234 -5.43 1.26 20.89
N VAL A 235 -4.25 0.78 20.49
CA VAL A 235 -3.17 0.33 21.37
C VAL A 235 -1.98 1.28 21.22
N GLN A 236 -1.33 1.65 22.33
CA GLN A 236 -0.29 2.69 22.37
C GLN A 236 1.09 2.15 22.78
N ASN A 237 1.45 0.97 22.26
CA ASN A 237 2.73 0.30 22.54
C ASN A 237 3.69 0.52 21.36
N ASN A 238 4.81 1.21 21.60
CA ASN A 238 5.81 1.59 20.57
C ASN A 238 5.23 2.38 19.38
N GLY A 239 4.30 3.28 19.71
CA GLY A 239 3.61 4.13 18.75
C GLY A 239 2.11 4.12 18.98
N SER A 240 1.33 4.09 17.90
CA SER A 240 -0.13 4.03 17.95
C SER A 240 -0.63 3.06 16.90
N ALA A 241 -1.46 2.10 17.29
CA ALA A 241 -2.12 1.18 16.37
C ALA A 241 -3.63 1.24 16.59
N CYS A 242 -4.38 1.77 15.63
CA CYS A 242 -5.82 1.98 15.72
C CYS A 242 -6.54 1.19 14.64
N ASN A 243 -7.35 0.22 15.05
CA ASN A 243 -8.28 -0.49 14.16
C ASN A 243 -9.66 0.15 14.24
N THR A 244 -10.18 0.59 13.11
CA THR A 244 -11.40 1.39 13.05
C THR A 244 -12.59 0.58 12.56
N VAL A 245 -13.78 1.09 12.90
CA VAL A 245 -15.03 0.73 12.22
C VAL A 245 -15.01 1.17 10.75
N PRO A 246 -15.97 0.71 9.91
CA PRO A 246 -16.12 1.17 8.54
C PRO A 246 -16.23 2.69 8.38
N TYR A 247 -15.62 3.22 7.31
CA TYR A 247 -15.70 4.60 6.86
C TYR A 247 -16.11 4.64 5.37
N ASP A 248 -16.59 5.79 4.89
CA ASP A 248 -16.91 5.98 3.49
C ASP A 248 -15.63 6.24 2.67
N TYR A 249 -14.77 7.11 3.18
CA TYR A 249 -13.47 7.45 2.59
C TYR A 249 -12.52 8.07 3.62
N ALA A 250 -11.25 8.15 3.25
CA ALA A 250 -10.22 8.91 3.94
C ALA A 250 -9.65 9.98 3.01
N VAL A 251 -9.14 11.07 3.60
CA VAL A 251 -8.32 12.06 2.89
C VAL A 251 -7.03 12.28 3.68
N LEU A 252 -5.89 11.96 3.06
CA LEU A 252 -4.56 12.18 3.60
C LEU A 252 -4.00 13.45 2.98
N VAL A 253 -3.70 14.47 3.78
CA VAL A 253 -3.35 15.82 3.29
C VAL A 253 -1.94 16.19 3.73
N TRP A 254 -1.10 16.59 2.77
CA TRP A 254 0.21 17.20 3.01
C TRP A 254 0.23 18.63 2.48
N ASN A 255 0.96 19.50 3.14
CA ASN A 255 1.40 20.77 2.57
C ASN A 255 2.62 20.53 1.67
N ILE A 256 2.44 20.70 0.36
CA ILE A 256 3.49 20.58 -0.65
C ILE A 256 3.81 21.98 -1.16
N LEU A 257 4.85 22.59 -0.57
CA LEU A 257 5.34 23.91 -0.95
C LEU A 257 4.24 24.99 -0.91
N GLY A 258 3.51 25.06 0.20
CA GLY A 258 2.48 26.06 0.44
C GLY A 258 1.09 25.69 -0.06
N VAL A 259 0.92 24.54 -0.74
CA VAL A 259 -0.39 24.05 -1.22
C VAL A 259 -0.76 22.74 -0.54
N ASP A 260 -1.97 22.66 -0.01
CA ASP A 260 -2.52 21.42 0.54
C ASP A 260 -2.90 20.46 -0.60
N VAL A 261 -2.14 19.39 -0.73
CA VAL A 261 -2.37 18.28 -1.67
C VAL A 261 -2.85 17.08 -0.89
N GLY A 262 -4.01 16.55 -1.30
CA GLY A 262 -4.64 15.40 -0.69
C GLY A 262 -4.57 14.14 -1.55
N ILE A 263 -4.62 12.99 -0.89
CA ILE A 263 -4.93 11.69 -1.48
C ILE A 263 -6.23 11.21 -0.84
N ALA A 264 -7.31 11.17 -1.62
CA ALA A 264 -8.58 10.58 -1.22
C ALA A 264 -8.60 9.08 -1.54
N ILE A 265 -9.02 8.28 -0.55
CA ILE A 265 -9.10 6.82 -0.63
C ILE A 265 -10.57 6.42 -0.37
N PRO A 266 -11.35 6.05 -1.40
CA PRO A 266 -12.75 5.68 -1.24
C PRO A 266 -12.94 4.21 -0.81
N ASP A 267 -14.19 3.88 -0.50
CA ASP A 267 -14.68 2.53 -0.17
C ASP A 267 -13.92 1.87 0.99
N LEU A 268 -14.03 2.47 2.17
CA LEU A 268 -13.43 1.95 3.41
C LEU A 268 -14.46 1.15 4.24
N SER A 269 -15.36 0.46 3.54
CA SER A 269 -16.52 -0.24 4.10
C SER A 269 -16.15 -1.46 4.95
N ASP A 270 -14.96 -2.02 4.75
CA ASP A 270 -14.43 -3.14 5.54
C ASP A 270 -13.48 -2.68 6.68
N GLY A 271 -13.39 -1.37 6.90
CA GLY A 271 -12.58 -0.77 7.97
C GLY A 271 -11.15 -0.43 7.56
N VAL A 272 -10.44 0.22 8.48
CA VAL A 272 -9.07 0.72 8.31
C VAL A 272 -8.25 0.37 9.54
N SER A 273 -6.97 0.10 9.34
CA SER A 273 -5.98 0.16 10.41
C SER A 273 -5.05 1.33 10.13
N LEU A 274 -4.95 2.27 11.07
CA LEU A 274 -3.96 3.34 11.02
C LEU A 274 -2.94 3.10 12.13
N ASN A 275 -1.69 2.89 11.74
CA ASN A 275 -0.59 2.62 12.64
C ASN A 275 0.51 3.67 12.48
N MET A 276 1.17 4.04 13.58
CA MET A 276 2.47 4.72 13.57
C MET A 276 3.42 3.88 14.40
N GLU A 277 4.52 3.49 13.78
CA GLU A 277 5.60 2.79 14.44
C GLU A 277 6.72 3.77 14.78
N GLU A 278 7.25 3.69 15.99
CA GLU A 278 8.28 4.64 16.46
C GLU A 278 9.71 4.22 16.09
N THR A 279 9.97 2.91 15.99
CA THR A 279 11.33 2.35 16.00
C THR A 279 11.53 1.19 15.03
N THR A 280 10.80 1.19 13.91
CA THR A 280 10.91 0.20 12.83
C THR A 280 12.35 -0.01 12.33
N TYR A 281 13.08 1.08 12.07
CA TYR A 281 14.40 1.07 11.42
C TYR A 281 15.57 1.34 12.38
N CYS A 282 15.31 1.97 13.52
CA CYS A 282 16.33 2.25 14.52
C CYS A 282 15.71 2.48 15.90
N SER A 283 16.54 2.59 16.94
CA SER A 283 16.09 2.56 18.34
C SER A 283 15.59 3.90 18.89
N ASN A 284 15.79 5.03 18.20
CA ASN A 284 15.40 6.35 18.71
C ASN A 284 14.01 6.76 18.23
N ALA A 285 13.00 6.62 19.08
CA ALA A 285 11.61 6.99 18.78
C ALA A 285 11.41 8.47 18.34
N ASN A 286 12.31 9.36 18.72
CA ASN A 286 12.26 10.78 18.37
C ASN A 286 12.89 11.09 17.01
N ASP A 287 13.66 10.16 16.44
CA ASP A 287 14.18 10.29 15.09
C ASP A 287 13.08 9.91 14.10
N LEU A 288 12.65 10.89 13.31
CA LEU A 288 11.58 10.73 12.32
C LEU A 288 11.95 9.78 11.17
N THR A 289 13.21 9.36 11.08
CA THR A 289 13.65 8.33 10.14
C THR A 289 13.57 6.92 10.75
N CYS A 290 13.40 6.76 12.06
CA CYS A 290 13.32 5.45 12.71
C CYS A 290 11.97 4.74 12.51
N GLY A 291 10.91 5.44 12.13
CA GLY A 291 9.57 4.87 12.06
C GLY A 291 8.85 5.12 10.74
N ASN A 292 7.66 4.55 10.61
CA ASN A 292 6.75 4.75 9.49
C ASN A 292 5.30 4.96 9.98
N ILE A 293 4.43 5.36 9.06
CA ILE A 293 2.99 5.50 9.31
C ILE A 293 2.25 4.63 8.30
N ASN A 294 1.42 3.71 8.76
CA ASN A 294 0.87 2.66 7.93
C ASN A 294 -0.65 2.84 7.87
N PHE A 295 -1.17 3.10 6.67
CA PHE A 295 -2.59 3.18 6.39
C PHE A 295 -3.02 1.92 5.67
N HIS A 296 -3.72 1.03 6.36
CA HIS A 296 -4.19 -0.25 5.85
C HIS A 296 -5.69 -0.16 5.55
N ALA A 297 -6.07 -0.41 4.29
CA ALA A 297 -7.47 -0.44 3.88
C ALA A 297 -7.87 -1.87 3.50
N TRP A 298 -8.86 -2.41 4.21
CA TRP A 298 -9.27 -3.80 4.06
C TRP A 298 -10.34 -3.96 2.98
N LYS A 299 -10.40 -5.16 2.39
CA LYS A 299 -11.50 -5.61 1.54
C LYS A 299 -11.80 -7.08 1.78
N ARG A 300 -13.04 -7.42 2.13
CA ARG A 300 -13.46 -8.82 2.23
C ARG A 300 -13.65 -9.41 0.84
N LEU A 301 -13.12 -10.62 0.61
CA LEU A 301 -13.17 -11.32 -0.67
C LEU A 301 -14.02 -12.60 -0.61
N PRO A 302 -14.54 -13.10 -1.74
CA PRO A 302 -15.23 -14.38 -1.80
C PRO A 302 -14.29 -15.53 -1.39
N SER A 303 -14.61 -16.20 -0.27
CA SER A 303 -13.71 -17.16 0.37
C SER A 303 -14.04 -18.63 0.10
N ALA A 304 -15.19 -18.93 -0.53
CA ALA A 304 -15.65 -20.30 -0.79
C ALA A 304 -15.53 -20.69 -2.27
N ASN A 305 -15.28 -21.98 -2.51
CA ASN A 305 -15.28 -22.60 -3.85
C ASN A 305 -14.38 -21.89 -4.88
N ILE A 306 -13.20 -21.47 -4.44
CA ILE A 306 -12.19 -20.92 -5.34
C ILE A 306 -11.60 -22.09 -6.12
N LEU A 307 -11.82 -22.10 -7.43
CA LEU A 307 -11.27 -23.13 -8.31
C LEU A 307 -9.81 -22.83 -8.69
N ALA A 308 -9.00 -23.86 -8.83
CA ALA A 308 -7.65 -23.75 -9.38
C ALA A 308 -7.68 -23.05 -10.76
N GLY A 309 -6.73 -22.15 -10.98
CA GLY A 309 -6.65 -21.31 -12.17
C GLY A 309 -7.56 -20.08 -12.17
N SER A 310 -8.52 -19.97 -11.24
CA SER A 310 -9.37 -18.77 -11.15
C SER A 310 -8.55 -17.54 -10.76
N VAL A 311 -8.83 -16.42 -11.43
CA VAL A 311 -8.22 -15.12 -11.17
C VAL A 311 -9.22 -14.24 -10.45
N ARG A 312 -8.81 -13.66 -9.33
CA ARG A 312 -9.59 -12.69 -8.56
C ARG A 312 -8.76 -11.43 -8.41
N THR A 313 -9.38 -10.27 -8.54
CA THR A 313 -8.66 -8.99 -8.48
C THR A 313 -9.24 -8.13 -7.38
N VAL A 314 -8.37 -7.59 -6.53
CA VAL A 314 -8.70 -6.48 -5.65
C VAL A 314 -8.15 -5.21 -6.27
N ALA A 315 -8.90 -4.11 -6.20
CA ALA A 315 -8.44 -2.82 -6.68
C ALA A 315 -8.93 -1.71 -5.75
N ARG A 316 -8.14 -0.65 -5.63
CA ARG A 316 -8.53 0.58 -4.95
C ARG A 316 -8.04 1.80 -5.70
N ASP A 317 -8.89 2.82 -5.69
CA ASP A 317 -8.58 4.12 -6.24
C ASP A 317 -7.89 5.01 -5.20
N TYR A 318 -6.96 5.83 -5.68
CA TYR A 318 -6.28 6.86 -4.92
C TYR A 318 -6.37 8.13 -5.76
N VAL A 319 -7.18 9.07 -5.30
CA VAL A 319 -7.51 10.30 -6.04
C VAL A 319 -6.71 11.46 -5.46
N ILE A 320 -5.89 12.09 -6.28
CA ILE A 320 -4.85 13.03 -5.87
C ILE A 320 -5.12 14.40 -6.49
N GLY A 321 -5.22 15.42 -5.64
CA GLY A 321 -5.46 16.79 -6.05
C GLY A 321 -5.43 17.75 -4.87
N THR A 322 -5.68 19.04 -5.11
CA THR A 322 -5.86 20.02 -4.04
C THR A 322 -7.20 19.83 -3.33
N LEU A 323 -7.35 20.37 -2.12
CA LEU A 323 -8.60 20.22 -1.35
C LEU A 323 -9.85 20.68 -2.13
N PRO A 324 -9.87 21.82 -2.86
CA PRO A 324 -11.02 22.19 -3.70
C PRO A 324 -11.31 21.18 -4.80
N GLN A 325 -10.29 20.54 -5.39
CA GLN A 325 -10.46 19.56 -6.45
C GLN A 325 -11.04 18.25 -5.92
N LEU A 326 -10.60 17.79 -4.75
CA LEU A 326 -11.12 16.61 -4.08
C LEU A 326 -12.55 16.84 -3.56
N ALA A 327 -12.82 18.01 -2.99
CA ALA A 327 -14.16 18.40 -2.54
C ALA A 327 -15.16 18.45 -3.71
N ALA A 328 -14.73 18.89 -4.89
CA ALA A 328 -15.56 18.87 -6.10
C ALA A 328 -15.94 17.45 -6.57
N LEU A 329 -15.26 16.41 -6.06
CA LEU A 329 -15.61 14.99 -6.26
C LEU A 329 -16.35 14.38 -5.07
N GLY A 330 -16.69 15.16 -4.05
CA GLY A 330 -17.41 14.72 -2.85
C GLY A 330 -16.52 14.30 -1.68
N TYR A 331 -15.20 14.43 -1.80
CA TYR A 331 -14.26 14.15 -0.71
C TYR A 331 -14.03 15.40 0.16
N THR A 332 -14.98 15.70 1.05
CA THR A 332 -14.92 16.85 1.95
C THR A 332 -14.29 16.49 3.30
N ILE A 333 -13.51 17.42 3.86
CA ILE A 333 -12.86 17.26 5.18
C ILE A 333 -13.50 18.14 6.27
N GLN A 334 -14.66 18.71 5.96
CA GLN A 334 -15.49 19.58 6.81
C GLN A 334 -16.94 19.12 6.75
#